data_AF-A0AAV5HQX2-F1
#
_entry.id   AF-A0AAV5HQX2-F1
#
_cell.length_a   1.000
_cell.length_b   1.000
_cell.length_c   1.000
_cell.angle_alpha   90.00
_cell.angle_beta   90.00
_cell.angle_gamma   90.00
#
_symmetry.space_group_name_H-M   'P 1'
#
loop_
_entity.id
_entity.type
_entity.pdbx_description
1 polymer ?
#
loop_
_entity_poly.entity_id
_entity_poly.type
_entity_poly.pdbx_seq_one_letter_code
_entity_poly.pdbx_strand_id
1 'polypeptide(L)'
;MAASWLLLLFQVLFAFSGCIAGASQIGLGSRLLASKGEIWGSNNRTFAFGFTPSDTHDRFLVGIWFTELPGDRTVVWSANR
;
A
#
# COMPACT_ATOMS: atom_id res chain seq x y z
N MET A 1 7.18 -35.79 25.62
CA MET A 1 5.83 -35.71 24.99
C MET A 1 5.27 -34.28 25.03
N ALA A 2 5.17 -33.60 26.19
CA ALA A 2 4.67 -32.21 26.27
C ALA A 2 5.52 -31.16 25.51
N ALA A 3 6.85 -31.30 25.51
CA ALA A 3 7.74 -30.38 24.80
C ALA A 3 7.53 -30.38 23.27
N SER A 4 7.16 -31.53 22.69
CA SER A 4 6.89 -31.64 21.26
C SER A 4 5.60 -30.90 20.86
N TRP A 5 4.59 -30.90 21.73
CA TRP A 5 3.36 -30.14 21.53
C TRP A 5 3.57 -28.62 21.63
N LEU A 6 4.43 -28.17 22.55
CA LEU A 6 4.80 -26.76 22.68
C LEU A 6 5.58 -26.27 21.45
N LEU A 7 6.48 -27.08 20.91
CA LEU A 7 7.21 -26.77 19.68
C LEU A 7 6.27 -26.69 18.47
N LEU A 8 5.30 -27.61 18.36
CA LEU A 8 4.29 -27.57 17.29
C LEU A 8 3.40 -26.31 17.40
N LEU A 9 2.94 -25.96 18.60
CA LEU A 9 2.20 -24.73 18.86
C LEU A 9 3.01 -23.49 18.47
N PHE A 10 4.29 -23.44 18.84
CA PHE A 10 5.19 -22.34 18.48
C PHE A 10 5.36 -22.22 16.96
N GLN A 11 5.52 -23.33 16.23
CA GLN A 11 5.63 -23.31 14.76
C GLN A 11 4.33 -22.86 14.09
N VAL A 12 3.17 -23.28 14.59
CA VAL A 12 1.87 -22.82 14.10
C VAL A 12 1.73 -21.31 14.33
N LEU A 13 2.07 -20.80 15.52
CA LEU A 13 2.03 -19.37 15.83
C LEU A 13 2.96 -18.54 14.94
N PHE A 14 4.17 -19.05 14.63
CA PHE A 14 5.12 -18.37 13.74
C PHE A 14 4.64 -18.33 12.29
N ALA A 15 3.96 -19.37 11.82
CA ALA A 15 3.41 -19.43 10.46
C ALA A 15 2.31 -18.37 10.22
N PHE A 16 1.50 -18.05 11.23
CA PHE A 16 0.47 -17.01 11.14
C PHE A 16 1.04 -15.58 11.16
N SER A 17 2.22 -15.37 11.73
CA SER A 17 2.84 -14.02 11.78
C SER A 17 3.33 -13.51 10.41
N GLY A 18 3.41 -14.39 9.40
CA GLY A 18 3.94 -14.04 8.08
C GLY A 18 2.99 -13.26 7.16
N CYS A 19 1.68 -13.23 7.45
CA CYS A 19 0.70 -12.66 6.52
C CYS A 19 0.72 -11.12 6.42
N ILE A 20 1.35 -10.43 7.37
CA ILE A 20 1.36 -8.95 7.43
C ILE A 20 2.69 -8.38 6.89
N ALA A 21 3.77 -9.17 6.91
CA ALA A 21 5.11 -8.71 6.54
C ALA A 21 5.26 -8.34 5.05
N GLY A 22 4.34 -8.79 4.19
CA GLY A 22 4.37 -8.56 2.74
C GLY A 22 3.54 -7.36 2.26
N ALA A 23 2.83 -6.66 3.14
CA ALA A 23 2.00 -5.51 2.77
C ALA A 23 2.76 -4.18 2.96
N SER A 24 2.58 -3.22 2.06
CA SER A 24 3.07 -1.86 2.27
C SER A 24 2.24 -1.22 3.38
N GLN A 25 2.85 -0.98 4.54
CA GLN A 25 2.17 -0.41 5.70
C GLN A 25 2.39 1.09 5.79
N ILE A 26 1.32 1.82 6.08
CA ILE A 26 1.36 3.26 6.31
C ILE A 26 1.30 3.47 7.83
N GLY A 27 2.39 3.95 8.42
CA GLY A 27 2.47 4.19 9.86
C GLY A 27 1.57 5.33 10.32
N LEU A 28 1.13 5.29 11.57
CA LEU A 28 0.37 6.39 12.18
C LEU A 28 1.18 7.71 12.15
N GLY A 29 0.50 8.82 11.90
CA GLY A 29 1.15 10.14 11.78
C GLY A 29 1.85 10.38 10.44
N SER A 30 1.89 9.39 9.55
CA SER A 30 2.36 9.58 8.17
C SER A 30 1.40 10.51 7.41
N ARG A 31 1.95 11.31 6.51
CA ARG A 31 1.19 12.21 5.65
C ARG A 31 1.85 12.34 4.29
N LEU A 32 1.03 12.53 3.26
CA LEU A 32 1.47 12.94 1.93
C LEU A 32 1.05 14.38 1.71
N LEU A 33 1.87 15.16 1.01
CA LEU A 33 1.51 16.49 0.55
C LEU A 33 1.45 16.51 -0.98
N ALA A 34 0.33 16.97 -1.53
CA ALA A 34 0.14 17.08 -2.99
C ALA A 34 1.23 17.93 -3.66
N SER A 35 1.68 19.01 -2.99
CA SER A 35 2.72 19.92 -3.48
C SER A 35 4.11 19.28 -3.59
N LYS A 36 4.33 18.11 -3.00
CA LYS A 36 5.64 17.42 -3.00
C LYS A 36 5.72 16.25 -3.97
N GLY A 37 4.60 15.82 -4.57
CA GLY A 37 4.57 14.65 -5.44
C GLY A 37 4.91 13.33 -4.72
N GLU A 38 4.79 13.29 -3.40
CA GLU A 38 5.05 12.10 -2.58
C GLU A 38 3.98 11.02 -2.83
N ILE A 39 4.40 9.75 -2.77
CA ILE A 39 3.53 8.59 -3.00
C ILE A 39 3.85 7.46 -2.03
N TRP A 40 2.88 6.58 -1.80
CA TRP A 40 3.09 5.28 -1.18
C TRP A 40 2.99 4.19 -2.25
N GLY A 41 4.12 3.59 -2.59
CA GLY A 41 4.19 2.50 -3.57
C GLY A 41 3.87 1.15 -2.92
N SER A 42 3.23 0.26 -3.67
CA SER A 42 3.09 -1.14 -3.28
C SER A 42 4.46 -1.84 -3.30
N ASN A 43 4.63 -2.89 -2.49
CA ASN A 43 5.90 -3.61 -2.38
C ASN A 43 6.38 -4.19 -3.73
N ASN A 44 5.44 -4.63 -4.57
CA ASN A 44 5.71 -5.13 -5.91
C ASN A 44 5.79 -4.04 -6.99
N ARG A 45 5.68 -2.75 -6.61
CA ARG A 45 5.73 -1.58 -7.51
C ARG A 45 4.73 -1.63 -8.66
N THR A 46 3.63 -2.36 -8.52
CA THR A 46 2.54 -2.36 -9.50
C THR A 46 1.61 -1.17 -9.31
N PHE A 47 1.40 -0.75 -8.06
CA PHE A 47 0.48 0.31 -7.70
C PHE A 47 1.17 1.41 -6.90
N ALA A 48 0.65 2.63 -7.02
CA ALA A 48 0.94 3.72 -6.12
C ALA A 48 -0.36 4.34 -5.59
N PHE A 49 -0.31 4.77 -4.33
CA PHE A 49 -1.32 5.57 -3.67
C PHE A 49 -0.78 6.98 -3.41
N GLY A 50 -1.63 7.99 -3.60
CA GLY A 50 -1.28 9.37 -3.25
C GLY A 50 -2.16 10.39 -3.95
N PHE A 51 -1.61 11.57 -4.19
CA PHE A 51 -2.29 12.63 -4.92
C PHE A 51 -1.97 12.56 -6.41
N THR A 52 -3.00 12.65 -7.25
CA THR A 52 -2.88 12.73 -8.71
C THR A 52 -3.73 13.89 -9.23
N PRO A 53 -3.29 14.62 -10.26
CA PRO A 53 -4.12 15.65 -10.89
C PRO A 53 -5.46 15.08 -11.33
N SER A 54 -6.53 15.86 -11.19
CA SER A 54 -7.85 15.58 -11.74
C SER A 54 -7.97 16.20 -13.14
N ASP A 55 -8.93 15.72 -13.93
CA ASP A 55 -9.32 16.35 -15.20
C ASP A 55 -9.86 17.78 -14.99
N THR A 56 -10.25 18.13 -13.76
CA THR A 56 -10.52 19.53 -13.41
C THR A 56 -9.23 20.24 -13.05
N HIS A 57 -8.97 21.36 -13.71
CA HIS A 57 -7.82 22.23 -13.45
C HIS A 57 -7.69 22.54 -11.95
N ASP A 58 -6.44 22.53 -11.47
CA ASP A 58 -6.05 22.85 -10.10
C ASP A 58 -6.69 21.97 -9.00
N ARG A 59 -7.19 20.77 -9.35
CA ARG A 59 -7.71 19.80 -8.39
C ARG A 59 -6.89 18.53 -8.34
N PHE A 60 -6.81 17.94 -7.16
CA PHE A 60 -6.18 16.64 -6.92
C PHE A 60 -7.22 15.60 -6.49
N LEU A 61 -7.03 14.38 -7.00
CA LEU A 61 -7.65 13.17 -6.49
C LEU A 61 -6.69 12.47 -5.53
N VAL A 62 -7.24 11.92 -4.45
CA VAL A 62 -6.59 10.89 -3.64
C VAL A 62 -6.96 9.56 -4.26
N GLY A 63 -5.99 8.82 -4.78
CA GLY A 63 -6.29 7.63 -5.56
C GLY A 63 -5.16 6.62 -5.62
N ILE A 64 -5.47 5.51 -6.30
CA ILE A 64 -4.56 4.41 -6.61
C ILE A 64 -4.44 4.31 -8.12
N TRP A 65 -3.22 4.19 -8.64
CA TRP A 65 -2.95 4.03 -10.07
C TRP A 65 -1.80 3.04 -10.32
N PHE A 66 -1.68 2.59 -11.57
CA PHE A 66 -0.54 1.77 -12.00
C PHE A 66 0.72 2.61 -12.20
N THR A 67 1.85 2.16 -11.67
CA THR A 67 3.14 2.86 -11.75
C THR A 67 3.96 2.56 -12.99
N GLU A 68 3.77 1.39 -13.60
CA GLU A 68 4.62 0.90 -14.70
C GLU A 68 3.96 1.00 -16.08
N LEU A 69 2.73 1.53 -16.17
CA LEU A 69 2.07 1.73 -17.47
C LEU A 69 2.60 2.99 -18.17
N PRO A 70 2.83 2.94 -19.49
CA PRO A 70 3.25 4.10 -20.26
C PRO A 70 2.09 5.11 -20.43
N GLY A 71 2.44 6.40 -20.53
CA GLY A 71 1.48 7.48 -20.73
C GLY A 71 0.93 8.04 -19.42
N ASP A 72 -0.32 8.52 -19.47
CA ASP A 72 -1.00 9.09 -18.31
C ASP A 72 -1.35 8.03 -17.26
N ARG A 73 -1.38 8.46 -15.99
CA ARG A 73 -1.69 7.57 -14.87
C ARG A 73 -3.06 6.95 -15.03
N THR A 74 -3.11 5.64 -15.19
CA THR A 74 -4.37 4.88 -15.18
C THR A 74 -4.83 4.70 -13.73
N VAL A 75 -5.80 5.52 -13.31
CA VAL A 75 -6.40 5.48 -11.97
C VAL A 75 -7.38 4.32 -11.87
N VAL A 76 -7.14 3.39 -10.95
CA VAL A 76 -8.01 2.23 -10.70
C VAL A 76 -9.02 2.49 -9.59
N TRP A 77 -8.73 3.45 -8.72
CA TRP A 77 -9.62 3.87 -7.63
C TRP A 77 -9.31 5.29 -7.16
N SER A 78 -10.32 6.02 -6.70
CA SER A 78 -10.18 7.36 -6.13
C SER A 78 -11.19 7.58 -5.00
N ALA A 79 -10.76 8.22 -3.91
CA ALA A 79 -11.57 8.47 -2.72
C ALA A 79 -12.58 9.62 -2.90
N ASN A 80 -12.22 10.64 -3.69
CA ASN A 80 -12.90 11.93 -3.76
C ASN A 80 -13.29 12.31 -5.20
N ARG A 81 -13.85 11.34 -5.93
CA ARG A 81 -14.36 11.53 -7.29
C ARG A 81 -15.62 12.39 -7.32
#